data_AF-A0A162LJX1-F1
#
_entry.id   AF-A0A162LJX1-F1
#
_cell.length_a   1.000
_cell.length_b   1.000
_cell.length_c   1.000
_cell.angle_alpha   90.00
_cell.angle_beta   90.00
_cell.angle_gamma   90.00
#
_symmetry.space_group_name_H-M   'P 1'
#
loop_
_entity.id
_entity.type
_entity.pdbx_description
1 polymer ?
#
loop_
_entity_poly.entity_id
_entity_poly.type
_entity_poly.pdbx_seq_one_letter_code
_entity_poly.pdbx_strand_id
1 'polypeptide(L)'
;MQRYNDAIAALNTLVSSSDTTGAHLDVVLICCVVFITIENLHGRSAAAACHLRAGCDIVKRFRSAPVGAIAHKMAGRADDMGRFLLVLQDMLNGFGRCLASYVGLDLFADLDFGVPVSDVGHPAVPFASLGEAEAMLANIDRAFYTRMWKVKAYSPQPSNVVDVFADRTRSLESQGPKMNLTHRRAARMATTQDFLVWRKRCEPLLARQDGDVRRIASLALDQGIWGIILGDGSGGEPYASEKCHRVLNLAEDVVRTDASAADRRPLFTCEGMLIWALYYICYGSEDTTVRKRCIALLRAANRREGLWDSRDVATICETAEAALGSGAMSWGDIPHGVLTLADMLHVRPRGFSLESVRDLGADRAGRG
;
A
#
# COMPACT_ATOMS: atom_id res chain seq x y z
N MET A 1 10.96 -17.98 -15.11
CA MET A 1 10.49 -17.18 -16.24
C MET A 1 9.68 -17.97 -17.27
N GLN A 2 10.03 -19.21 -17.65
CA GLN A 2 9.27 -19.98 -18.66
C GLN A 2 7.78 -20.14 -18.32
N ARG A 3 7.44 -20.68 -17.13
CA ARG A 3 6.04 -20.82 -16.67
C ARG A 3 5.28 -19.49 -16.55
N TYR A 4 5.98 -18.39 -16.29
CA TYR A 4 5.38 -17.05 -16.23
C TYR A 4 4.97 -16.60 -17.63
N ASN A 5 5.84 -16.78 -18.62
CA ASN A 5 5.54 -16.47 -20.02
C ASN A 5 4.43 -17.38 -20.58
N ASP A 6 4.45 -18.67 -20.26
CA ASP A 6 3.40 -19.62 -20.62
C ASP A 6 2.03 -19.19 -20.07
N ALA A 7 2.00 -18.73 -18.81
CA ALA A 7 0.79 -18.23 -18.17
C ALA A 7 0.27 -16.95 -18.84
N ILE A 8 1.14 -15.99 -19.18
CA ILE A 8 0.75 -14.78 -19.92
C ILE A 8 0.17 -15.14 -21.29
N ALA A 9 0.79 -16.08 -22.03
CA ALA A 9 0.30 -16.52 -23.32
C ALA A 9 -1.11 -17.12 -23.21
N ALA A 10 -1.32 -18.02 -22.24
CA ALA A 10 -2.62 -18.62 -21.97
C ALA A 10 -3.68 -17.57 -21.57
N LEU A 11 -3.31 -16.59 -20.74
CA LEU A 11 -4.21 -15.50 -20.33
C LEU A 11 -4.62 -14.62 -21.50
N ASN A 12 -3.69 -14.28 -22.40
CA ASN A 12 -4.02 -13.49 -23.58
C ASN A 12 -5.03 -14.21 -24.47
N THR A 13 -4.94 -15.53 -24.60
CA THR A 13 -5.95 -16.34 -25.31
C THR A 13 -7.31 -16.29 -24.62
N LEU A 14 -7.33 -16.40 -23.28
CA LEU A 14 -8.56 -16.34 -22.48
C LEU A 14 -9.24 -14.97 -22.57
N VAL A 15 -8.49 -13.88 -22.42
CA VAL A 15 -8.99 -12.50 -22.47
C VAL A 15 -9.48 -12.11 -23.88
N SER A 16 -8.90 -12.69 -24.93
CA SER A 16 -9.29 -12.41 -26.31
C SER A 16 -10.52 -13.19 -26.77
N SER A 17 -10.96 -14.19 -26.01
CA SER A 17 -12.18 -14.93 -26.31
C SER A 17 -13.41 -14.09 -25.95
N SER A 18 -14.31 -13.90 -26.92
CA SER A 18 -15.53 -13.07 -26.80
C SER A 18 -16.53 -13.57 -25.74
N ASP A 19 -16.34 -14.78 -25.22
CA ASP A 19 -17.14 -15.41 -24.16
C ASP A 19 -16.41 -15.39 -22.81
N THR A 20 -16.04 -14.21 -22.32
CA THR A 20 -15.46 -14.10 -20.97
C THR A 20 -16.52 -14.40 -19.91
N THR A 21 -16.64 -15.68 -19.53
CA THR A 21 -17.50 -16.13 -18.41
C THR A 21 -16.93 -15.65 -17.07
N GLY A 22 -17.76 -15.60 -16.02
CA GLY A 22 -17.33 -15.20 -14.67
C GLY A 22 -16.14 -16.02 -14.12
N ALA A 23 -16.04 -17.30 -14.46
CA ALA A 23 -14.91 -18.15 -14.07
C ALA A 23 -13.59 -17.78 -14.77
N HIS A 24 -13.64 -17.19 -15.97
CA HIS A 24 -12.44 -16.68 -16.63
C HIS A 24 -11.96 -15.36 -16.01
N LEU A 25 -12.86 -14.54 -15.47
CA LEU A 25 -12.50 -13.29 -14.79
C LEU A 25 -11.73 -13.54 -13.50
N ASP A 26 -12.18 -14.47 -12.67
CA ASP A 26 -11.48 -14.87 -11.45
C ASP A 26 -10.04 -15.31 -11.73
N VAL A 27 -9.87 -16.18 -12.74
CA VAL A 27 -8.55 -16.67 -13.13
C VAL A 27 -7.64 -15.52 -13.57
N VAL A 28 -8.15 -14.60 -14.39
CA VAL A 28 -7.35 -13.45 -14.84
C VAL A 28 -6.98 -12.53 -13.66
N LEU A 29 -7.91 -12.25 -12.75
CA LEU A 29 -7.65 -11.40 -11.58
C LEU A 29 -6.69 -12.06 -10.58
N ILE A 30 -6.81 -13.37 -10.35
CA ILE A 30 -5.81 -14.14 -9.59
C ILE A 30 -4.44 -14.01 -10.25
N CYS A 31 -4.37 -14.16 -11.57
CA CYS A 31 -3.11 -14.00 -12.30
C CYS A 31 -2.55 -12.58 -12.17
N CYS A 32 -3.38 -11.53 -12.22
CA CYS A 32 -2.94 -10.16 -11.95
C CYS A 32 -2.32 -10.05 -10.55
N VAL A 33 -2.99 -10.54 -9.49
CA VAL A 33 -2.48 -10.53 -8.11
C VAL A 33 -1.16 -11.29 -7.99
N VAL A 34 -1.07 -12.48 -8.57
CA VAL A 34 0.14 -13.32 -8.56
C VAL A 34 1.28 -12.62 -9.32
N PHE A 35 1.01 -12.05 -10.49
CA PHE A 35 2.03 -11.34 -11.27
C PHE A 35 2.48 -10.07 -10.57
N ILE A 36 1.58 -9.26 -9.99
CA ILE A 36 1.98 -8.11 -9.15
C ILE A 36 2.93 -8.55 -8.04
N THR A 37 2.60 -9.65 -7.36
CA THR A 37 3.44 -10.21 -6.28
C THR A 37 4.82 -10.64 -6.81
N ILE A 38 4.87 -11.34 -7.94
CA ILE A 38 6.12 -11.76 -8.60
C ILE A 38 6.94 -10.54 -9.05
N GLU A 39 6.30 -9.55 -9.66
CA GLU A 39 6.98 -8.33 -10.10
C GLU A 39 7.53 -7.54 -8.92
N ASN A 40 6.78 -7.42 -7.82
CA ASN A 40 7.24 -6.80 -6.57
C ASN A 40 8.44 -7.55 -5.94
N LEU A 41 8.41 -8.89 -5.95
CA LEU A 41 9.52 -9.74 -5.50
C LEU A 41 10.80 -9.50 -6.30
N HIS A 42 10.68 -9.29 -7.62
CA HIS A 42 11.81 -8.94 -8.48
C HIS A 42 12.12 -7.44 -8.47
N GLY A 43 11.27 -6.63 -7.85
CA GLY A 43 11.38 -5.18 -7.85
C GLY A 43 11.20 -4.54 -9.24
N ARG A 44 10.32 -5.12 -10.03
CA ARG A 44 9.89 -4.58 -11.32
C ARG A 44 8.61 -3.79 -11.12
N SER A 45 8.71 -2.69 -10.38
CA SER A 45 7.56 -1.85 -9.96
C SER A 45 6.71 -1.36 -11.14
N ALA A 46 7.33 -1.08 -12.29
CA ALA A 46 6.62 -0.68 -13.50
C ALA A 46 5.78 -1.83 -14.09
N ALA A 47 6.32 -3.05 -14.12
CA ALA A 47 5.58 -4.23 -14.55
C ALA A 47 4.44 -4.57 -13.56
N ALA A 48 4.69 -4.43 -12.25
CA ALA A 48 3.67 -4.57 -11.23
C ALA A 48 2.52 -3.58 -11.44
N ALA A 49 2.83 -2.31 -11.74
CA ALA A 49 1.84 -1.28 -12.04
C ALA A 49 1.02 -1.59 -13.31
N CYS A 50 1.63 -2.17 -14.34
CA CYS A 50 0.93 -2.64 -15.53
C CYS A 50 -0.11 -3.73 -15.19
N HIS A 51 0.28 -4.75 -14.41
CA HIS A 51 -0.64 -5.82 -13.98
C HIS A 51 -1.74 -5.30 -13.06
N LEU A 52 -1.41 -4.37 -12.16
CA LEU A 52 -2.38 -3.70 -11.30
C LEU A 52 -3.43 -2.95 -12.12
N ARG A 53 -3.01 -2.13 -13.09
CA ARG A 53 -3.93 -1.41 -13.97
C ARG A 53 -4.83 -2.35 -14.75
N ALA A 54 -4.26 -3.40 -15.35
CA ALA A 54 -5.04 -4.41 -16.07
C ALA A 54 -6.10 -5.06 -15.17
N GLY A 55 -5.73 -5.43 -13.94
CA GLY A 55 -6.66 -5.98 -12.95
C GLY A 55 -7.79 -5.00 -12.59
N CYS A 56 -7.46 -3.73 -12.32
CA CYS A 56 -8.45 -2.70 -12.01
C CYS A 56 -9.43 -2.47 -13.18
N ASP A 57 -8.95 -2.45 -14.42
CA ASP A 57 -9.80 -2.27 -15.61
C ASP A 57 -10.79 -3.42 -15.79
N ILE A 58 -10.36 -4.66 -15.50
CA ILE A 58 -11.23 -5.85 -15.53
C ILE A 58 -12.33 -5.75 -14.47
N VAL A 59 -11.98 -5.38 -13.23
CA VAL A 59 -12.96 -5.19 -12.14
C VAL A 59 -13.99 -4.12 -12.51
N LYS A 60 -13.54 -2.97 -13.05
CA LYS A 60 -14.43 -1.88 -13.49
C LYS A 60 -15.40 -2.34 -14.57
N ARG A 61 -14.91 -3.06 -15.60
CA ARG A 61 -15.73 -3.61 -16.67
C ARG A 61 -16.82 -4.52 -16.14
N PHE A 62 -16.48 -5.41 -15.20
CA PHE A 62 -17.44 -6.30 -14.57
C PHE A 62 -18.53 -5.54 -13.80
N ARG A 63 -18.16 -4.53 -13.01
CA ARG A 63 -19.12 -3.71 -12.25
C ARG A 63 -20.05 -2.87 -13.13
N SER A 64 -19.60 -2.51 -14.34
CA SER A 64 -20.40 -1.75 -15.30
C SER A 64 -21.35 -2.62 -16.16
N ALA A 65 -21.27 -3.94 -16.08
CA ALA A 65 -22.12 -4.84 -16.86
C ALA A 65 -23.59 -4.79 -16.35
N PRO A 66 -24.60 -4.74 -17.24
CA PRO A 66 -26.01 -4.69 -16.82
C PRO A 66 -26.39 -5.91 -15.98
N VAL A 67 -27.00 -5.65 -14.82
CA VAL A 67 -27.46 -6.63 -13.81
C VAL A 67 -28.36 -7.75 -14.41
N GLY A 68 -28.96 -7.53 -15.58
CA GLY A 68 -29.84 -8.48 -16.26
C GLY A 68 -29.15 -9.66 -16.99
N ALA A 69 -27.83 -9.62 -17.26
CA ALA A 69 -27.17 -10.70 -18.02
C ALA A 69 -26.58 -11.83 -17.15
N ILE A 70 -26.36 -11.57 -15.85
CA ILE A 70 -25.63 -12.48 -14.94
C ILE A 70 -26.56 -13.10 -13.88
N ALA A 71 -27.67 -12.43 -13.57
CA ALA A 71 -28.53 -12.78 -12.43
C ALA A 71 -29.29 -14.12 -12.55
N HIS A 72 -29.51 -14.67 -13.76
CA HIS A 72 -30.40 -15.82 -13.91
C HIS A 72 -29.74 -17.21 -13.83
N LYS A 73 -28.40 -17.33 -13.73
CA LYS A 73 -27.74 -18.66 -13.84
C LYS A 73 -27.01 -19.19 -12.60
N MET A 74 -26.83 -18.43 -11.51
CA MET A 74 -25.89 -18.84 -10.45
C MET A 74 -26.28 -18.36 -9.03
N ALA A 75 -27.52 -18.48 -8.55
CA ALA A 75 -27.90 -17.88 -7.26
C ALA A 75 -27.05 -18.33 -6.04
N GLY A 76 -26.52 -19.56 -6.00
CA GLY A 76 -25.60 -20.01 -4.93
C GLY A 76 -24.10 -19.81 -5.23
N ARG A 77 -23.70 -19.86 -6.51
CA ARG A 77 -22.30 -19.71 -6.96
C ARG A 77 -21.92 -18.25 -7.18
N ALA A 78 -22.90 -17.36 -7.37
CA ALA A 78 -22.74 -15.92 -7.49
C ALA A 78 -22.34 -15.29 -6.15
N ASP A 79 -22.75 -15.86 -5.02
CA ASP A 79 -22.38 -15.37 -3.69
C ASP A 79 -20.92 -15.66 -3.37
N ASP A 80 -20.42 -16.87 -3.69
CA ASP A 80 -18.99 -17.22 -3.54
C ASP A 80 -18.11 -16.43 -4.50
N MET A 81 -18.51 -16.34 -5.77
CA MET A 81 -17.87 -15.52 -6.80
C MET A 81 -17.83 -14.04 -6.38
N GLY A 82 -18.94 -13.51 -5.89
CA GLY A 82 -19.04 -12.14 -5.41
C GLY A 82 -18.11 -11.86 -4.23
N ARG A 83 -18.06 -12.78 -3.24
CA ARG A 83 -17.10 -12.69 -2.12
C ARG A 83 -15.65 -12.75 -2.60
N PHE A 84 -15.34 -13.65 -3.53
CA PHE A 84 -13.98 -13.81 -4.04
C PHE A 84 -13.51 -12.58 -4.84
N LEU A 85 -14.39 -12.02 -5.69
CA LEU A 85 -14.12 -10.77 -6.40
C LEU A 85 -13.90 -9.59 -5.45
N LEU A 86 -14.63 -9.52 -4.33
CA LEU A 86 -14.39 -8.51 -3.29
C LEU A 86 -13.00 -8.66 -2.68
N VAL A 87 -12.57 -9.88 -2.36
CA VAL A 87 -11.21 -10.14 -1.83
C VAL A 87 -10.14 -9.73 -2.84
N LEU A 88 -10.30 -10.08 -4.12
CA LEU A 88 -9.34 -9.70 -5.17
C LEU A 88 -9.30 -8.18 -5.39
N GLN A 89 -10.46 -7.52 -5.35
CA GLN A 89 -10.54 -6.06 -5.42
C GLN A 89 -9.83 -5.42 -4.22
N ASP A 90 -9.98 -6.00 -3.03
CA ASP A 90 -9.31 -5.51 -1.81
C ASP A 90 -7.79 -5.65 -1.93
N MET A 91 -7.29 -6.78 -2.45
CA MET A 91 -5.85 -6.96 -2.74
C MET A 91 -5.34 -5.97 -3.79
N LEU A 92 -6.08 -5.74 -4.88
CA LEU A 92 -5.70 -4.73 -5.88
C LEU A 92 -5.68 -3.32 -5.27
N ASN A 93 -6.61 -3.02 -4.35
CA ASN A 93 -6.61 -1.76 -3.63
C ASN A 93 -5.38 -1.59 -2.74
N GLY A 94 -5.02 -2.61 -1.96
CA GLY A 94 -3.82 -2.60 -1.13
C GLY A 94 -2.54 -2.45 -1.96
N PHE A 95 -2.39 -3.20 -3.05
CA PHE A 95 -1.25 -3.04 -3.97
C PHE A 95 -1.16 -1.63 -4.56
N GLY A 96 -2.27 -1.06 -5.03
CA GLY A 96 -2.23 0.28 -5.61
C GLY A 96 -1.95 1.38 -4.61
N ARG A 97 -2.36 1.22 -3.34
CA ARG A 97 -1.99 2.15 -2.25
C ARG A 97 -0.51 2.02 -1.88
N CYS A 98 0.00 0.79 -1.81
CA CYS A 98 1.41 0.51 -1.59
C CYS A 98 2.27 1.13 -2.70
N LEU A 99 1.87 0.95 -3.96
CA LEU A 99 2.52 1.55 -5.11
C LEU A 99 2.46 3.08 -5.06
N ALA A 100 1.28 3.66 -4.82
CA ALA A 100 1.11 5.10 -4.76
C ALA A 100 2.03 5.73 -3.69
N SER A 101 2.05 5.16 -2.49
CA SER A 101 2.95 5.60 -1.41
C SER A 101 4.42 5.42 -1.78
N TYR A 102 4.76 4.36 -2.51
CA TYR A 102 6.14 4.07 -2.92
C TYR A 102 6.67 5.09 -3.93
N VAL A 103 5.86 5.46 -4.93
CA VAL A 103 6.25 6.41 -5.99
C VAL A 103 5.96 7.88 -5.66
N GLY A 104 5.27 8.16 -4.56
CA GLY A 104 4.88 9.54 -4.21
C GLY A 104 3.68 10.04 -5.00
N LEU A 105 2.66 9.18 -5.12
CA LEU A 105 1.34 9.55 -5.62
C LEU A 105 0.34 9.55 -4.47
N ASP A 106 -0.58 10.51 -4.49
CA ASP A 106 -1.68 10.60 -3.53
C ASP A 106 -2.59 9.36 -3.56
N LEU A 107 -2.91 8.86 -4.76
CA LEU A 107 -3.64 7.62 -4.98
C LEU A 107 -3.45 7.13 -6.42
N PHE A 108 -3.37 5.82 -6.61
CA PHE A 108 -3.36 5.23 -7.94
C PHE A 108 -4.75 5.38 -8.59
N ALA A 109 -4.83 6.09 -9.72
CA ALA A 109 -6.10 6.52 -10.32
C ALA A 109 -7.09 5.38 -10.60
N ASP A 110 -6.58 4.17 -10.77
CA ASP A 110 -7.39 3.02 -11.13
C ASP A 110 -8.16 2.41 -9.95
N LEU A 111 -7.97 2.93 -8.73
CA LEU A 111 -8.58 2.44 -7.49
C LEU A 111 -9.96 3.03 -7.14
N ASP A 112 -10.63 3.73 -8.06
CA ASP A 112 -11.97 4.30 -7.83
C ASP A 112 -13.08 3.22 -7.82
N PHE A 113 -13.09 2.40 -6.76
CA PHE A 113 -14.05 1.33 -6.54
C PHE A 113 -15.26 1.76 -5.68
N GLY A 114 -15.39 3.07 -5.41
CA GLY A 114 -16.36 3.65 -4.48
C GLY A 114 -15.86 3.68 -3.03
N VAL A 115 -16.46 4.57 -2.22
CA VAL A 115 -16.16 4.66 -0.77
C VAL A 115 -16.83 3.46 -0.07
N PRO A 116 -16.09 2.63 0.67
CA PRO A 116 -16.70 1.58 1.48
C PRO A 116 -17.66 2.19 2.50
N VAL A 117 -18.82 1.57 2.71
CA VAL A 117 -19.65 1.88 3.87
C VAL A 117 -18.99 1.21 5.07
N SER A 118 -18.40 2.00 5.96
CA SER A 118 -17.81 1.51 7.20
C SER A 118 -18.90 1.37 8.26
N ASP A 119 -19.57 0.21 8.33
CA ASP A 119 -20.28 -0.16 9.56
C ASP A 119 -19.25 -0.71 10.56
N VAL A 120 -18.72 0.18 11.39
CA VAL A 120 -17.75 -0.17 12.43
C VAL A 120 -18.37 -0.88 13.63
N GLY A 121 -19.68 -1.12 13.63
CA GLY A 121 -20.41 -1.78 14.70
C GLY A 121 -20.51 -0.95 15.99
N HIS A 122 -20.97 -1.59 17.07
CA HIS A 122 -21.14 -0.93 18.35
C HIS A 122 -19.85 -1.01 19.21
N PRO A 123 -19.40 0.08 19.86
CA PRO A 123 -18.13 0.12 20.59
C PRO A 123 -18.06 -0.85 21.79
N ALA A 124 -19.20 -1.30 22.31
CA ALA A 124 -19.28 -2.25 23.42
C ALA A 124 -19.26 -3.73 22.97
N VAL A 125 -19.27 -4.01 21.67
CA VAL A 125 -19.27 -5.38 21.12
C VAL A 125 -17.86 -5.71 20.63
N PRO A 126 -17.08 -6.55 21.33
CA PRO A 126 -15.72 -6.91 20.91
C PRO A 126 -15.71 -7.61 19.55
N PHE A 127 -14.57 -7.55 18.84
CA PHE A 127 -14.37 -8.38 17.66
C PHE A 127 -14.35 -9.87 18.05
N ALA A 128 -14.94 -10.72 17.22
CA ALA A 128 -14.99 -12.16 17.44
C ALA A 128 -13.65 -12.85 17.17
N SER A 129 -12.80 -12.25 16.34
CA SER A 129 -11.48 -12.78 16.00
C SER A 129 -10.49 -11.68 15.62
N LEU A 130 -9.20 -12.02 15.63
CA LEU A 130 -8.14 -11.14 15.15
C LEU A 130 -8.32 -10.78 13.66
N GLY A 131 -8.76 -11.72 12.84
CA GLY A 131 -9.03 -11.49 11.42
C GLY A 131 -10.17 -10.50 11.18
N GLU A 132 -11.20 -10.50 12.03
CA GLU A 132 -12.28 -9.50 11.95
C GLU A 132 -11.76 -8.09 12.28
N ALA A 133 -10.90 -7.97 13.29
CA ALA A 133 -10.30 -6.70 13.68
C ALA A 133 -9.38 -6.14 12.56
N GLU A 134 -8.53 -6.99 11.98
CA GLU A 134 -7.66 -6.64 10.84
C GLU A 134 -8.47 -6.19 9.61
N ALA A 135 -9.51 -6.96 9.24
CA ALA A 135 -10.37 -6.62 8.10
C ALA A 135 -11.09 -5.28 8.32
N MET A 136 -11.56 -5.03 9.55
CA MET A 136 -12.19 -3.74 9.87
C MET A 136 -11.19 -2.58 9.80
N LEU A 137 -9.95 -2.78 10.26
CA LEU A 137 -8.92 -1.74 10.16
C LEU A 137 -8.57 -1.43 8.70
N ALA A 138 -8.43 -2.46 7.86
CA ALA A 138 -8.22 -2.29 6.42
C ALA A 138 -9.39 -1.56 5.74
N ASN A 139 -10.62 -1.77 6.21
CA ASN A 139 -11.78 -1.02 5.72
C ASN A 139 -11.75 0.46 6.09
N ILE A 140 -11.40 0.77 7.35
CA ILE A 140 -11.22 2.15 7.83
C ILE A 140 -10.12 2.85 7.01
N ASP A 141 -9.00 2.16 6.83
CA ASP A 141 -7.87 2.62 6.03
C ASP A 141 -8.27 2.97 4.59
N ARG A 142 -8.93 2.04 3.89
CA ARG A 142 -9.44 2.29 2.54
C ARG A 142 -10.42 3.47 2.48
N ALA A 143 -11.32 3.59 3.45
CA ALA A 143 -12.27 4.68 3.50
C ALA A 143 -11.58 6.03 3.73
N PHE A 144 -10.54 6.09 4.57
CA PHE A 144 -9.71 7.26 4.78
C PHE A 144 -9.05 7.74 3.48
N TYR A 145 -8.33 6.86 2.79
CA TYR A 145 -7.65 7.23 1.53
C TYR A 145 -8.64 7.64 0.44
N THR A 146 -9.78 6.96 0.32
CA THR A 146 -10.81 7.33 -0.67
C THR A 146 -11.43 8.70 -0.40
N ARG A 147 -11.67 9.04 0.87
CA ARG A 147 -12.19 10.35 1.28
C ARG A 147 -11.12 11.44 1.14
N MET A 148 -9.87 11.14 1.48
CA MET A 148 -8.75 12.08 1.44
C MET A 148 -8.38 12.45 0.00
N TRP A 149 -8.36 11.48 -0.90
CA TRP A 149 -7.72 11.61 -2.21
C TRP A 149 -8.68 11.36 -3.37
N LYS A 150 -9.97 11.75 -3.27
CA LYS A 150 -10.97 11.59 -4.35
C LYS A 150 -10.29 11.75 -5.72
N VAL A 151 -10.11 10.62 -6.40
CA VAL A 151 -9.08 10.39 -7.45
C VAL A 151 -9.07 11.48 -8.53
N LYS A 152 -10.23 12.03 -8.83
CA LYS A 152 -10.44 12.98 -9.93
C LYS A 152 -10.11 14.44 -9.60
N ALA A 153 -9.75 14.77 -8.36
CA ALA A 153 -9.67 16.15 -7.92
C ALA A 153 -8.25 16.69 -7.65
N TYR A 154 -7.22 15.85 -7.41
CA TYR A 154 -5.97 16.33 -6.79
C TYR A 154 -4.62 15.97 -7.44
N SER A 155 -4.53 15.38 -8.64
CA SER A 155 -3.23 15.19 -9.31
C SER A 155 -3.37 15.14 -10.84
N PRO A 156 -2.42 15.64 -11.66
CA PRO A 156 -2.35 15.29 -13.07
C PRO A 156 -2.14 13.78 -13.16
N GLN A 157 -3.24 13.05 -13.37
CA GLN A 157 -3.20 11.59 -13.34
C GLN A 157 -2.43 11.08 -14.56
N PRO A 158 -1.31 10.36 -14.37
CA PRO A 158 -0.58 9.74 -15.47
C PRO A 158 -1.50 8.78 -16.23
N SER A 159 -1.82 9.15 -17.46
CA SER A 159 -2.71 8.39 -18.35
C SER A 159 -2.16 6.99 -18.65
N ASN A 160 -0.84 6.84 -18.62
CA ASN A 160 -0.14 5.58 -18.84
C ASN A 160 0.81 5.26 -17.67
N VAL A 161 1.21 3.99 -17.52
CA VAL A 161 2.13 3.56 -16.46
C VAL A 161 3.52 4.18 -16.61
N VAL A 162 3.97 4.45 -17.84
CA VAL A 162 5.28 5.05 -18.11
C VAL A 162 5.36 6.46 -17.50
N ASP A 163 4.29 7.24 -17.57
CA ASP A 163 4.21 8.57 -16.98
C ASP A 163 4.36 8.49 -15.45
N VAL A 164 3.90 7.42 -14.79
CA VAL A 164 4.07 7.21 -13.33
C VAL A 164 5.56 7.13 -12.94
N PHE A 165 6.40 6.56 -13.82
CA PHE A 165 7.81 6.27 -13.55
C PHE A 165 8.79 7.08 -14.41
N ALA A 166 8.31 8.06 -15.18
CA ALA A 166 9.18 8.93 -15.96
C ALA A 166 10.17 9.67 -15.04
N ASP A 167 11.40 9.90 -15.51
CA ASP A 167 12.48 10.56 -14.76
C ASP A 167 12.00 11.92 -14.23
N ARG A 168 11.80 11.98 -12.92
CA ARG A 168 11.19 13.12 -12.23
C ARG A 168 12.05 13.43 -11.02
N THR A 169 13.10 14.22 -11.26
CA THR A 169 13.87 14.96 -10.23
C THR A 169 13.02 15.95 -9.39
N ARG A 170 11.68 15.92 -9.53
CA ARG A 170 10.70 16.69 -8.77
C ARG A 170 9.53 15.79 -8.41
N SER A 171 9.10 15.79 -7.15
CA SER A 171 7.96 14.98 -6.69
C SER A 171 6.72 15.20 -7.57
N LEU A 172 6.04 14.11 -7.94
CA LEU A 172 4.73 14.11 -8.61
C LEU A 172 3.70 14.95 -7.82
N GLU A 173 3.79 14.94 -6.49
CA GLU A 173 2.98 15.75 -5.58
C GLU A 173 3.13 17.26 -5.84
N SER A 174 4.34 17.72 -6.18
CA SER A 174 4.62 19.14 -6.47
C SER A 174 4.02 19.63 -7.79
N GLN A 175 3.58 18.70 -8.64
CA GLN A 175 3.00 18.97 -9.95
C GLN A 175 1.46 18.94 -9.92
N GLY A 176 0.87 18.47 -8.83
CA GLY A 176 -0.57 18.43 -8.58
C GLY A 176 -1.15 19.70 -7.97
N PRO A 177 -2.46 19.96 -8.14
CA PRO A 177 -3.12 21.01 -7.38
C PRO A 177 -3.03 20.69 -5.89
N LYS A 178 -2.77 21.71 -5.06
CA LYS A 178 -2.63 21.55 -3.61
C LYS A 178 -3.82 20.79 -3.01
N MET A 179 -3.53 19.86 -2.10
CA MET A 179 -4.55 19.11 -1.35
C MET A 179 -5.59 20.05 -0.75
N ASN A 180 -6.86 19.73 -0.96
CA ASN A 180 -7.96 20.48 -0.37
C ASN A 180 -8.09 20.17 1.12
N LEU A 181 -7.82 21.20 1.92
CA LEU A 181 -7.83 21.13 3.38
C LEU A 181 -9.20 20.77 3.95
N THR A 182 -10.30 21.12 3.27
CA THR A 182 -11.66 20.75 3.68
C THR A 182 -11.89 19.25 3.53
N HIS A 183 -11.52 18.67 2.38
CA HIS A 183 -11.59 17.21 2.19
C HIS A 183 -10.68 16.47 3.17
N ARG A 184 -9.45 16.96 3.37
CA ARG A 184 -8.49 16.41 4.35
C ARG A 184 -9.07 16.39 5.77
N ARG A 185 -9.68 17.51 6.20
CA ARG A 185 -10.31 17.62 7.53
C ARG A 185 -11.51 16.68 7.66
N ALA A 186 -12.39 16.63 6.66
CA ALA A 186 -13.55 15.75 6.66
C ALA A 186 -13.14 14.26 6.72
N ALA A 187 -12.15 13.86 5.92
CA ALA A 187 -11.61 12.52 5.92
C ALA A 187 -11.02 12.12 7.29
N ARG A 188 -10.21 13.01 7.89
CA ARG A 188 -9.67 12.81 9.24
C ARG A 188 -10.78 12.69 10.28
N MET A 189 -11.73 13.61 10.31
CA MET A 189 -12.83 13.59 11.31
C MET A 189 -13.65 12.30 11.24
N ALA A 190 -14.08 11.88 10.04
CA ALA A 190 -14.83 10.65 9.86
C ALA A 190 -14.03 9.43 10.34
N THR A 191 -12.77 9.35 9.92
CA THR A 191 -11.89 8.22 10.25
C THR A 191 -11.54 8.18 11.73
N THR A 192 -11.39 9.34 12.40
CA THR A 192 -11.18 9.40 13.84
C THR A 192 -12.33 8.76 14.61
N GLN A 193 -13.59 9.02 14.22
CA GLN A 193 -14.75 8.40 14.86
C GLN A 193 -14.75 6.88 14.65
N ASP A 194 -14.58 6.44 13.41
CA ASP A 194 -14.52 5.02 13.04
C ASP A 194 -13.41 4.27 13.81
N PHE A 195 -12.22 4.88 13.88
CA PHE A 195 -11.05 4.31 14.56
C PHE A 195 -11.21 4.25 16.08
N LEU A 196 -11.90 5.21 16.70
CA LEU A 196 -12.20 5.16 18.14
C LEU A 196 -13.12 3.99 18.50
N VAL A 197 -14.12 3.70 17.65
CA VAL A 197 -14.98 2.53 17.82
C VAL A 197 -14.17 1.26 17.64
N TRP A 198 -13.40 1.16 16.55
CA TRP A 198 -12.51 0.02 16.29
C TRP A 198 -11.59 -0.27 17.48
N ARG A 199 -10.93 0.76 18.02
CA ARG A 199 -10.00 0.62 19.15
C ARG A 199 -10.68 0.01 20.38
N LYS A 200 -11.86 0.51 20.76
CA LYS A 200 -12.64 -0.03 21.89
C LYS A 200 -13.02 -1.50 21.69
N ARG A 201 -13.43 -1.86 20.47
CA ARG A 201 -13.77 -3.25 20.12
C ARG A 201 -12.55 -4.18 20.12
N CYS A 202 -11.36 -3.65 19.87
CA CYS A 202 -10.09 -4.40 19.78
C CYS A 202 -9.40 -4.61 21.15
N GLU A 203 -9.62 -3.71 22.13
CA GLU A 203 -9.01 -3.77 23.47
C GLU A 203 -9.05 -5.17 24.12
N PRO A 204 -10.18 -5.90 24.15
CA PRO A 204 -10.23 -7.22 24.78
C PRO A 204 -9.38 -8.28 24.08
N LEU A 205 -9.18 -8.17 22.75
CA LEU A 205 -8.35 -9.10 22.00
C LEU A 205 -6.86 -8.87 22.29
N LEU A 206 -6.43 -7.61 22.30
CA LEU A 206 -5.04 -7.27 22.60
C LEU A 206 -4.66 -7.56 24.06
N ALA A 207 -5.62 -7.45 24.99
CA ALA A 207 -5.40 -7.73 26.41
C ALA A 207 -5.22 -9.22 26.72
N ARG A 208 -5.87 -10.11 25.95
CA ARG A 208 -5.81 -11.56 26.20
C ARG A 208 -4.46 -12.17 25.87
N GLN A 209 -3.71 -11.60 24.92
CA GLN A 209 -2.48 -12.19 24.35
C GLN A 209 -2.63 -13.65 23.86
N ASP A 210 -3.86 -14.13 23.71
CA ASP A 210 -4.17 -15.45 23.17
C ASP A 210 -4.22 -15.38 21.64
N GLY A 211 -3.30 -16.07 20.97
CA GLY A 211 -3.30 -16.18 19.51
C GLY A 211 -1.93 -16.05 18.86
N ASP A 212 -1.92 -15.72 17.57
CA ASP A 212 -0.71 -15.51 16.80
C ASP A 212 -0.01 -14.22 17.26
N VAL A 213 1.02 -14.39 18.11
CA VAL A 213 1.82 -13.30 18.70
C VAL A 213 2.31 -12.32 17.65
N ARG A 214 2.71 -12.80 16.47
CA ARG A 214 3.20 -11.95 15.39
C ARG A 214 2.08 -11.07 14.86
N ARG A 215 0.90 -11.64 14.59
CA ARG A 215 -0.25 -10.88 14.08
C ARG A 215 -0.77 -9.89 15.11
N ILE A 216 -0.76 -10.24 16.40
CA ILE A 216 -1.13 -9.32 17.48
C ILE A 216 -0.15 -8.12 17.52
N ALA A 217 1.15 -8.38 17.43
CA ALA A 217 2.16 -7.32 17.40
C ALA A 217 2.01 -6.43 16.16
N SER A 218 1.72 -7.00 14.98
CA SER A 218 1.42 -6.23 13.77
C SER A 218 0.16 -5.37 13.92
N LEU A 219 -0.92 -5.91 14.46
CA LEU A 219 -2.16 -5.13 14.65
C LEU A 219 -1.98 -4.00 15.67
N ALA A 220 -1.20 -4.23 16.73
CA ALA A 220 -0.85 -3.19 17.70
C ALA A 220 0.02 -2.10 17.05
N LEU A 221 0.96 -2.46 16.18
CA LEU A 221 1.75 -1.51 15.39
C LEU A 221 0.85 -0.64 14.51
N ASP A 222 -0.08 -1.25 13.78
CA ASP A 222 -1.03 -0.55 12.91
C ASP A 222 -1.89 0.42 13.72
N GLN A 223 -2.42 -0.02 14.87
CA GLN A 223 -3.14 0.84 15.81
C GLN A 223 -2.29 2.05 16.25
N GLY A 224 -1.03 1.82 16.58
CA GLY A 224 -0.10 2.87 17.00
C GLY A 224 0.13 3.91 15.91
N ILE A 225 0.34 3.46 14.67
CA ILE A 225 0.53 4.33 13.50
C ILE A 225 -0.74 5.12 13.19
N TRP A 226 -1.92 4.50 13.23
CA TRP A 226 -3.19 5.22 13.06
C TRP A 226 -3.37 6.31 14.11
N GLY A 227 -2.91 6.09 15.35
CA GLY A 227 -2.87 7.11 16.38
C GLY A 227 -1.95 8.30 16.05
N ILE A 228 -0.90 8.10 15.25
CA ILE A 228 -0.03 9.17 14.71
C ILE A 228 -0.74 9.88 13.54
N ILE A 229 -1.25 9.12 12.57
CA ILE A 229 -1.95 9.65 11.37
C ILE A 229 -3.13 10.56 11.77
N LEU A 230 -3.90 10.15 12.78
CA LEU A 230 -5.08 10.86 13.25
C LEU A 230 -4.80 11.88 14.36
N GLY A 231 -3.57 11.96 14.86
CA GLY A 231 -3.18 12.85 15.95
C GLY A 231 -3.41 14.34 15.66
N ASP A 232 -3.45 15.13 16.75
CA ASP A 232 -3.95 16.52 16.84
C ASP A 232 -3.22 17.58 15.99
N GLY A 233 -2.16 17.21 15.27
CA GLY A 233 -1.42 18.12 14.42
C GLY A 233 -2.30 18.66 13.30
N SER A 234 -2.58 19.97 13.35
CA SER A 234 -2.86 20.75 12.15
C SER A 234 -1.75 20.41 11.13
N GLY A 235 -2.14 20.07 9.90
CA GLY A 235 -1.20 19.46 8.93
C GLY A 235 0.04 20.32 8.73
N GLY A 236 1.15 19.93 9.36
CA GLY A 236 2.41 20.69 9.38
C GLY A 236 3.25 20.55 10.66
N GLU A 237 2.68 20.12 11.79
CA GLU A 237 3.46 19.95 13.04
C GLU A 237 4.19 18.58 13.09
N PRO A 238 5.45 18.53 13.57
CA PRO A 238 6.19 17.29 13.78
C PRO A 238 5.46 16.32 14.72
N TYR A 239 5.65 15.02 14.53
CA TYR A 239 5.06 14.00 15.39
C TYR A 239 5.61 14.10 16.82
N ALA A 240 4.72 14.04 17.80
CA ALA A 240 5.10 13.98 19.20
C ALA A 240 6.07 12.80 19.44
N SER A 241 7.28 13.10 19.94
CA SER A 241 8.35 12.11 20.14
C SER A 241 7.91 10.91 20.99
N GLU A 242 7.09 11.15 22.02
CA GLU A 242 6.52 10.09 22.88
C GLU A 242 5.65 9.08 22.10
N LYS A 243 4.81 9.56 21.17
CA LYS A 243 4.00 8.68 20.31
C LYS A 243 4.89 7.88 19.36
N CYS A 244 5.92 8.51 18.79
CA CYS A 244 6.90 7.84 17.92
C CYS A 244 7.61 6.71 18.66
N HIS A 245 8.12 6.97 19.86
CA HIS A 245 8.82 5.96 20.67
C HIS A 245 7.94 4.77 21.03
N ARG A 246 6.66 4.98 21.35
CA ARG A 246 5.72 3.86 21.57
C ARG A 246 5.60 2.97 20.33
N VAL A 247 5.43 3.58 19.16
CA VAL A 247 5.31 2.81 17.90
C VAL A 247 6.61 2.09 17.56
N LEU A 248 7.76 2.72 17.80
CA LEU A 248 9.06 2.07 17.59
C LEU A 248 9.29 0.87 18.51
N ASN A 249 8.78 0.89 19.74
CA ASN A 249 8.83 -0.28 20.62
C ASN A 249 7.99 -1.44 20.05
N LEU A 250 6.80 -1.15 19.52
CA LEU A 250 5.96 -2.16 18.85
C LEU A 250 6.64 -2.72 17.60
N ALA A 251 7.26 -1.85 16.79
CA ALA A 251 8.03 -2.26 15.62
C ALA A 251 9.21 -3.16 15.99
N GLU A 252 9.90 -2.86 17.09
CA GLU A 252 10.99 -3.68 17.62
C GLU A 252 10.52 -5.07 18.05
N ASP A 253 9.35 -5.18 18.67
CA ASP A 253 8.74 -6.48 18.99
C ASP A 253 8.37 -7.29 17.75
N VAL A 254 7.85 -6.65 16.70
CA VAL A 254 7.59 -7.31 15.41
C VAL A 254 8.91 -7.84 14.81
N VAL A 255 9.94 -6.99 14.73
CA VAL A 255 11.26 -7.36 14.19
C VAL A 255 11.88 -8.51 14.98
N ARG A 256 11.80 -8.47 16.32
CA ARG A 256 12.35 -9.51 17.19
C ARG A 256 11.61 -10.84 17.06
N THR A 257 10.29 -10.80 16.97
CA THR A 257 9.44 -11.98 16.75
C THR A 257 9.73 -12.63 15.39
N ASP A 258 9.94 -11.80 14.36
CA ASP A 258 10.30 -12.29 13.04
C ASP A 258 11.72 -12.85 12.98
N ALA A 259 12.67 -12.26 13.69
CA ALA A 259 14.04 -12.76 13.79
C ALA A 259 14.15 -14.08 14.56
N SER A 260 13.28 -14.34 15.54
CA SER A 260 13.24 -15.62 16.26
C SER A 260 12.51 -16.71 15.49
N ALA A 261 11.51 -16.35 14.68
CA ALA A 261 10.76 -17.29 13.86
C ALA A 261 11.47 -17.65 12.54
N ALA A 262 12.29 -16.75 11.99
CA ALA A 262 13.04 -16.98 10.76
C ALA A 262 14.45 -17.51 11.06
N ASP A 263 14.84 -18.61 10.44
CA ASP A 263 16.23 -19.11 10.36
C ASP A 263 17.16 -18.16 9.55
N ARG A 264 17.17 -16.86 9.89
CA ARG A 264 17.89 -15.77 9.20
C ARG A 264 17.48 -15.55 7.73
N ARG A 265 16.39 -16.19 7.27
CA ARG A 265 15.89 -16.05 5.89
C ARG A 265 15.19 -14.69 5.71
N PRO A 266 15.36 -14.01 4.56
CA PRO A 266 14.56 -12.83 4.23
C PRO A 266 13.06 -13.16 4.26
N LEU A 267 12.26 -12.28 4.89
CA LEU A 267 10.81 -12.42 4.92
C LEU A 267 10.16 -11.65 3.77
N PHE A 268 9.09 -12.22 3.21
CA PHE A 268 8.28 -11.54 2.22
C PHE A 268 6.81 -11.56 2.63
N THR A 269 6.15 -10.41 2.53
CA THR A 269 4.69 -10.30 2.58
C THR A 269 4.20 -9.50 1.39
N CYS A 270 3.05 -9.88 0.82
CA CYS A 270 2.47 -9.18 -0.32
C CYS A 270 2.05 -7.75 0.04
N GLU A 271 1.53 -7.60 1.25
CA GLU A 271 1.16 -6.34 1.88
C GLU A 271 1.78 -6.30 3.27
N GLY A 272 2.15 -5.11 3.73
CA GLY A 272 2.79 -4.91 5.02
C GLY A 272 2.90 -3.43 5.34
N MET A 273 2.96 -3.13 6.62
CA MET A 273 2.93 -1.76 7.13
C MET A 273 4.21 -1.38 7.88
N LEU A 274 5.05 -2.33 8.28
CA LEU A 274 6.23 -2.06 9.13
C LEU A 274 7.25 -1.18 8.41
N ILE A 275 7.62 -1.49 7.18
CA ILE A 275 8.64 -0.71 6.46
C ILE A 275 8.12 0.70 6.17
N TRP A 276 6.90 0.79 5.67
CA TRP A 276 6.25 2.08 5.41
C TRP A 276 6.11 2.91 6.69
N ALA A 277 5.69 2.30 7.80
CA ALA A 277 5.56 2.95 9.11
C ALA A 277 6.87 3.52 9.62
N LEU A 278 7.98 2.76 9.52
CA LEU A 278 9.30 3.22 9.92
C LEU A 278 9.78 4.39 9.06
N TYR A 279 9.56 4.32 7.74
CA TYR A 279 9.84 5.43 6.82
C TYR A 279 9.00 6.67 7.15
N TYR A 280 7.70 6.49 7.35
CA TYR A 280 6.75 7.55 7.68
C TYR A 280 7.11 8.27 8.99
N ILE A 281 7.48 7.52 10.03
CA ILE A 281 7.94 8.10 11.31
C ILE A 281 9.29 8.80 11.14
N CYS A 282 10.22 8.21 10.39
CA CYS A 282 11.55 8.79 10.15
C CYS A 282 11.42 10.21 9.57
N TYR A 283 10.51 10.40 8.61
CA TYR A 283 10.25 11.70 7.98
C TYR A 283 8.92 12.32 8.42
N GLY A 284 8.53 12.10 9.67
CA GLY A 284 7.59 12.98 10.35
C GLY A 284 8.07 13.41 11.73
N SER A 285 9.29 13.01 12.13
CA SER A 285 9.90 13.38 13.40
C SER A 285 11.18 14.17 13.20
N GLU A 286 11.27 15.35 13.82
CA GLU A 286 12.50 16.14 13.89
C GLU A 286 13.49 15.58 14.93
N ASP A 287 13.08 14.61 15.74
CA ASP A 287 13.91 13.96 16.73
C ASP A 287 14.91 12.99 16.08
N THR A 288 16.19 13.37 16.12
CA THR A 288 17.29 12.57 15.55
C THR A 288 17.40 11.18 16.19
N THR A 289 17.00 11.03 17.46
CA THR A 289 16.99 9.72 18.15
C THR A 289 15.93 8.81 17.55
N VAL A 290 14.74 9.34 17.29
CA VAL A 290 13.65 8.61 16.61
C VAL A 290 14.10 8.17 15.22
N ARG A 291 14.68 9.08 14.42
CA ARG A 291 15.14 8.75 13.06
C ARG A 291 16.22 7.66 13.04
N LYS A 292 17.23 7.76 13.90
CA LYS A 292 18.28 6.72 14.04
C LYS A 292 17.69 5.36 14.43
N ARG A 293 16.68 5.33 15.32
CA ARG A 293 15.97 4.09 15.68
C ARG A 293 15.18 3.52 14.50
N CYS A 294 14.48 4.36 13.71
CA CYS A 294 13.79 3.90 12.51
C CYS A 294 14.76 3.20 11.54
N ILE A 295 15.90 3.84 11.25
CA ILE A 295 16.94 3.30 10.36
C ILE A 295 17.50 1.97 10.88
N ALA A 296 17.80 1.90 12.18
CA ALA A 296 18.29 0.67 12.80
C ALA A 296 17.27 -0.48 12.68
N LEU A 297 15.99 -0.21 12.91
CA LEU A 297 14.91 -1.20 12.76
C LEU A 297 14.71 -1.62 11.30
N LEU A 298 14.79 -0.69 10.33
CA LEU A 298 14.74 -1.01 8.91
C LEU A 298 15.88 -1.96 8.50
N ARG A 299 17.10 -1.73 9.00
CA ARG A 299 18.26 -2.63 8.79
C ARG A 299 18.04 -4.00 9.40
N ALA A 300 17.50 -4.07 10.62
CA ALA A 300 17.26 -5.31 11.35
C ALA A 300 16.09 -6.14 10.78
N ALA A 301 15.09 -5.49 10.18
CA ALA A 301 13.85 -6.14 9.77
C ALA A 301 14.02 -7.27 8.72
N ASN A 302 15.07 -7.20 7.90
CA ASN A 302 15.41 -8.20 6.87
C ASN A 302 14.19 -8.72 6.08
N ARG A 303 13.34 -7.80 5.62
CA ARG A 303 12.05 -8.13 5.01
C ARG A 303 11.73 -7.28 3.79
N ARG A 304 10.80 -7.78 2.98
CA ARG A 304 10.17 -7.08 1.87
C ARG A 304 8.64 -7.13 2.02
N GLU A 305 8.01 -5.97 1.88
CA GLU A 305 6.57 -5.76 1.99
C GLU A 305 6.06 -5.18 0.67
N GLY A 306 5.63 -6.05 -0.24
CA GLY A 306 5.36 -5.68 -1.63
C GLY A 306 6.59 -5.03 -2.28
N LEU A 307 6.49 -3.74 -2.60
CA LEU A 307 7.55 -2.94 -3.22
C LEU A 307 8.60 -2.42 -2.22
N TRP A 308 8.27 -2.42 -0.93
CA TRP A 308 9.12 -1.85 0.09
C TRP A 308 10.13 -2.89 0.56
N ASP A 309 11.42 -2.64 0.33
CA ASP A 309 12.51 -3.47 0.85
C ASP A 309 13.18 -2.77 2.02
N SER A 310 13.26 -3.42 3.18
CA SER A 310 13.70 -2.75 4.41
C SER A 310 15.14 -2.26 4.32
N ARG A 311 16.00 -2.96 3.57
CA ARG A 311 17.42 -2.59 3.42
C ARG A 311 17.62 -1.48 2.40
N ASP A 312 16.82 -1.47 1.33
CA ASP A 312 16.85 -0.36 0.38
C ASP A 312 16.37 0.93 1.04
N VAL A 313 15.24 0.87 1.74
CA VAL A 313 14.67 2.00 2.46
C VAL A 313 15.63 2.51 3.54
N ALA A 314 16.29 1.62 4.29
CA ALA A 314 17.33 2.04 5.23
C ALA A 314 18.49 2.79 4.54
N THR A 315 18.94 2.32 3.37
CA THR A 315 20.03 2.95 2.62
C THR A 315 19.63 4.34 2.10
N ILE A 316 18.40 4.47 1.62
CA ILE A 316 17.82 5.76 1.22
C ILE A 316 17.78 6.69 2.44
N CYS A 317 17.31 6.20 3.58
CA CYS A 317 17.20 7.01 4.80
C CYS A 317 18.56 7.48 5.34
N GLU A 318 19.57 6.61 5.37
CA GLU A 318 20.93 6.97 5.77
C GLU A 318 21.54 8.02 4.85
N THR A 319 21.30 7.90 3.54
CA THR A 319 21.80 8.86 2.55
C THR A 319 21.11 10.21 2.70
N ALA A 320 19.81 10.22 2.98
CA ALA A 320 19.06 11.44 3.27
C ALA A 320 19.53 12.12 4.56
N GLU A 321 19.76 11.37 5.65
CA GLU A 321 20.30 11.93 6.90
C GLU A 321 21.68 12.57 6.69
N ALA A 322 22.54 11.95 5.88
CA ALA A 322 23.83 12.53 5.53
C ALA A 322 23.67 13.83 4.72
N ALA A 323 22.76 13.86 3.75
CA ALA A 323 22.47 15.05 2.94
C ALA A 323 21.86 16.20 3.77
N LEU A 324 20.97 15.90 4.71
CA LEU A 324 20.43 16.86 5.67
C LEU A 324 21.54 17.40 6.58
N GLY A 325 22.40 16.52 7.09
CA GLY A 325 23.53 16.89 7.96
C GLY A 325 24.58 17.76 7.26
N SER A 326 24.77 17.59 5.95
CA SER A 326 25.69 18.42 5.15
C SER A 326 25.04 19.69 4.58
N GLY A 327 23.74 19.88 4.77
CA GLY A 327 22.98 20.98 4.17
C GLY A 327 22.79 20.87 2.64
N ALA A 328 23.03 19.69 2.06
CA ALA A 328 22.81 19.43 0.63
C ALA A 328 21.32 19.26 0.28
N MET A 329 20.49 18.96 1.29
CA MET A 329 19.04 18.84 1.21
C MET A 329 18.43 19.54 2.42
N SER A 330 17.31 20.24 2.23
CA SER A 330 16.52 20.76 3.35
C SER A 330 15.36 19.83 3.69
N TRP A 331 14.82 19.96 4.89
CA TRP A 331 13.69 19.14 5.32
C TRP A 331 12.48 19.27 4.37
N GLY A 332 12.20 20.49 3.89
CA GLY A 332 11.09 20.74 2.97
C GLY A 332 11.26 20.10 1.58
N ASP A 333 12.46 19.63 1.23
CA ASP A 333 12.74 18.99 -0.05
C ASP A 333 12.46 17.48 -0.03
N ILE A 334 12.21 16.88 1.14
CA ILE A 334 11.97 15.44 1.27
C ILE A 334 10.61 15.09 0.66
N PRO A 335 10.55 14.29 -0.42
CA PRO A 335 9.28 13.90 -1.03
C PRO A 335 8.58 12.82 -0.19
N HIS A 336 7.25 12.68 -0.33
CA HIS A 336 6.55 11.61 0.37
C HIS A 336 6.87 10.22 -0.22
N GLY A 337 7.11 10.15 -1.53
CA GLY A 337 7.52 8.93 -2.23
C GLY A 337 8.96 8.52 -1.98
N VAL A 338 9.17 7.32 -1.44
CA VAL A 338 10.51 6.77 -1.18
C VAL A 338 11.33 6.58 -2.46
N LEU A 339 10.68 6.26 -3.58
CA LEU A 339 11.36 6.11 -4.87
C LEU A 339 11.89 7.45 -5.38
N THR A 340 11.07 8.50 -5.29
CA THR A 340 11.48 9.87 -5.64
C THR A 340 12.67 10.32 -4.80
N LEU A 341 12.66 10.02 -3.49
CA LEU A 341 13.79 10.31 -2.61
C LEU A 341 15.05 9.54 -3.03
N ALA A 342 14.91 8.27 -3.43
CA ALA A 342 16.02 7.48 -3.94
C ALA A 342 16.64 8.11 -5.19
N ASP A 343 15.81 8.54 -6.15
CA ASP A 343 16.27 9.16 -7.39
C ASP A 343 16.97 10.51 -7.13
N MET A 344 16.39 11.36 -6.26
CA MET A 344 16.99 12.62 -5.83
C MET A 344 18.36 12.44 -5.17
N LEU A 345 18.55 11.35 -4.42
CA LEU A 345 19.79 11.01 -3.73
C LEU A 345 20.74 10.13 -4.57
N HIS A 346 20.34 9.78 -5.80
CA HIS A 346 21.05 8.84 -6.67
C HIS A 346 21.31 7.46 -6.03
N VAL A 347 20.44 7.03 -5.13
CA VAL A 347 20.44 5.69 -4.54
C VAL A 347 19.68 4.76 -5.46
N ARG A 348 20.27 3.62 -5.82
CA ARG A 348 19.59 2.58 -6.63
C ARG A 348 19.04 1.48 -5.72
N PRO A 349 17.71 1.37 -5.54
CA PRO A 349 17.09 0.27 -4.79
C PRO A 349 17.36 -1.09 -5.46
N ARG A 350 17.54 -2.13 -4.66
CA ARG A 350 17.64 -3.52 -5.13
C ARG A 350 16.26 -4.01 -5.57
N GLY A 351 16.02 -3.91 -6.87
CA GLY A 351 14.69 -4.15 -7.40
C GLY A 351 13.92 -2.85 -7.56
N PHE A 352 14.60 -1.82 -8.04
CA PHE A 352 13.99 -0.86 -8.94
C PHE A 352 14.81 -0.89 -10.22
N SER A 353 14.17 -1.22 -11.34
CA SER A 353 14.83 -1.18 -12.64
C SER A 353 14.18 -0.11 -13.51
N LEU A 354 14.87 1.02 -13.69
CA LEU A 354 14.59 1.96 -14.78
C LEU A 354 14.67 1.27 -16.16
N GLU A 355 15.40 0.15 -16.27
CA GLU A 355 15.40 -0.67 -17.49
C GLU A 355 14.02 -1.27 -17.74
N SER A 356 13.28 -1.70 -16.71
CA SER A 356 11.89 -2.19 -16.89
C SER A 356 10.94 -1.11 -17.45
N VAL A 357 11.16 0.16 -17.11
CA VAL A 357 10.39 1.29 -17.67
C VAL A 357 10.80 1.56 -19.11
N ARG A 358 12.11 1.49 -19.42
CA ARG A 358 12.67 1.66 -20.77
C ARG A 358 12.26 0.53 -21.71
N ASP A 359 12.26 -0.70 -21.23
CA ASP A 359 11.80 -1.90 -21.95
C ASP A 359 10.31 -1.79 -22.29
N LEU A 360 9.47 -1.32 -21.34
CA LEU A 360 8.06 -1.02 -21.59
C LEU A 360 7.87 0.08 -22.65
N GLY A 361 8.75 1.09 -22.67
CA GLY A 361 8.77 2.13 -23.70
C GLY A 361 9.15 1.60 -25.09
N ALA A 362 10.18 0.74 -25.15
CA ALA A 362 10.65 0.11 -26.39
C ALA A 362 9.64 -0.89 -26.96
N ASP A 363 9.00 -1.70 -26.12
CA ASP A 363 7.95 -2.65 -26.51
C ASP A 363 6.71 -1.96 -27.08
N ARG A 364 6.39 -0.75 -26.61
CA ARG A 364 5.30 0.06 -27.18
C ARG A 364 5.69 0.71 -28.50
N ALA A 365 6.91 1.22 -28.62
CA ALA A 365 7.42 1.80 -29.86
C ALA A 365 7.52 0.77 -31.00
N GLY A 366 7.75 -0.51 -30.68
CA GLY A 366 7.76 -1.61 -31.65
C GLY A 366 6.38 -2.17 -32.04
N ARG A 367 5.30 -1.74 -31.36
CA ARG A 367 3.90 -2.16 -31.66
C ARG A 367 3.06 -1.03 -32.27
N GLY A 368 3.67 0.13 -32.54
CA GLY A 368 3.04 1.32 -33.12
C GLY A 368 3.01 1.30 -34.64
#